data_AF-A0A9D8PL65-F1
#
_entry.id   AF-A0A9D8PL65-F1
#
_cell.length_a   1.000
_cell.length_b   1.000
_cell.length_c   1.000
_cell.angle_alpha   90.00
_cell.angle_beta   90.00
_cell.angle_gamma   90.00
#
_symmetry.space_group_name_H-M   'P 1'
#
loop_
_entity.id
_entity.type
_entity.pdbx_description
1 polymer ?
#
loop_
_entity_poly.entity_id
_entity_poly.type
_entity_poly.pdbx_seq_one_letter_code
_entity_poly.pdbx_strand_id
1 'polypeptide(L)'
;MGITLVVLTVLQMLAVLALWDWQAEPFRQLVVERLTKESPMALVGLLFMYVSGRLDHQEALGRSRLLWVVCILSGLMAVLLTAALPIVFGGDRMMQEQTEQQITAKQGQLEMAREQSKNPQVLQQLVRQAESAGQIPPGASDAQKLQTARAFVDRQLQQMEDQFKQAKQGGELALNQRRYGTSIGAIVLIVAFTLLCLGSVL
;
A
#
# COMPACT_ATOMS: atom_id res chain seq x y z
N MET A 1 5.99 11.91 -30.50
CA MET A 1 5.35 11.00 -29.52
C MET A 1 5.99 11.06 -28.13
N GLY A 2 7.32 11.00 -27.97
CA GLY A 2 7.97 11.13 -26.65
C GLY A 2 7.81 12.51 -25.98
N ILE A 3 7.98 13.60 -26.75
CA ILE A 3 7.84 14.98 -26.26
C ILE A 3 6.43 15.26 -25.72
N THR A 4 5.39 14.76 -26.38
CA THR A 4 4.00 14.93 -25.95
C THR A 4 3.71 14.26 -24.61
N LEU A 5 4.29 13.08 -24.35
CA LEU A 5 4.14 12.41 -23.06
C LEU A 5 4.83 13.22 -21.95
N VAL A 6 6.05 13.66 -22.22
CA VAL A 6 6.85 14.45 -21.27
C VAL A 6 6.18 15.79 -20.94
N VAL A 7 5.67 16.51 -21.96
CA VAL A 7 4.95 17.77 -21.78
C VAL A 7 3.65 17.55 -21.02
N LEU A 8 2.89 16.49 -21.33
CA LEU A 8 1.66 16.18 -20.59
C LEU A 8 1.95 15.85 -19.13
N THR A 9 2.97 15.07 -18.82
CA THR A 9 3.37 14.77 -17.44
C THR A 9 3.79 16.03 -16.70
N VAL A 10 4.54 16.93 -17.34
CA VAL A 10 4.94 18.21 -16.73
C VAL A 10 3.76 19.13 -16.51
N LEU A 11 2.85 19.21 -17.48
CA LEU A 11 1.64 20.02 -17.37
C LEU A 11 0.70 19.49 -16.28
N GLN A 12 0.57 18.16 -16.16
CA GLN A 12 -0.19 17.52 -15.09
C GLN A 12 0.46 17.75 -13.73
N MET A 13 1.78 17.66 -13.62
CA MET A 13 2.51 17.96 -12.39
C MET A 13 2.41 19.44 -12.00
N LEU A 14 2.45 20.35 -12.98
CA LEU A 14 2.21 21.78 -12.76
C LEU A 14 0.78 22.08 -12.31
N ALA A 15 -0.22 21.42 -12.92
CA ALA A 15 -1.61 21.55 -12.50
C ALA A 15 -1.80 21.07 -11.06
N VAL A 16 -1.18 19.94 -10.69
CA VAL A 16 -1.20 19.41 -9.33
C VAL A 16 -0.44 20.32 -8.36
N LEU A 17 0.72 20.86 -8.72
CA LEU A 17 1.45 21.80 -7.86
C LEU A 17 0.74 23.16 -7.71
N ALA A 18 -0.02 23.59 -8.72
CA ALA A 18 -0.75 24.85 -8.72
C ALA A 18 -1.95 24.88 -7.77
N LEU A 19 -2.48 23.72 -7.37
CA LEU A 19 -3.59 23.62 -6.43
C LEU A 19 -3.21 24.03 -4.99
N TRP A 20 -1.92 24.23 -4.67
CA TRP A 20 -1.33 24.82 -3.44
C TRP A 20 -1.93 24.38 -2.08
N ASP A 21 -2.67 23.27 -2.01
CA ASP A 21 -3.28 22.80 -0.77
C ASP A 21 -2.43 21.73 -0.06
N TRP A 22 -1.15 22.05 0.18
CA TRP A 22 -0.16 21.15 0.80
C TRP A 22 -0.49 20.75 2.24
N GLN A 23 -1.49 21.38 2.86
CA GLN A 23 -1.99 21.02 4.18
C GLN A 23 -3.00 19.86 4.13
N ALA A 24 -3.71 19.68 3.01
CA ALA A 24 -4.65 18.58 2.85
C ALA A 24 -3.91 17.25 2.64
N GLU A 25 -4.05 16.34 3.60
CA GLU A 25 -3.57 14.97 3.50
C GLU A 25 -4.04 14.18 2.26
N PRO A 26 -5.32 14.25 1.83
CA PRO A 26 -5.76 13.56 0.61
C PRO A 26 -5.08 14.10 -0.65
N PHE A 27 -4.76 15.40 -0.67
CA PHE A 27 -4.06 16.02 -1.78
C PHE A 27 -2.60 15.55 -1.86
N ARG A 28 -1.91 15.48 -0.72
CA ARG A 28 -0.56 14.89 -0.64
C ARG A 28 -0.52 13.44 -1.11
N GLN A 29 -1.52 12.63 -0.75
CA GLN A 29 -1.61 11.24 -1.20
C GLN A 29 -1.86 11.14 -2.71
N LEU A 30 -2.75 11.96 -3.27
CA LEU A 30 -3.01 12.01 -4.71
C LEU A 30 -1.76 12.42 -5.51
N VAL A 31 -1.02 13.40 -5.02
CA VAL A 31 0.27 13.82 -5.61
C VAL A 31 1.22 12.64 -5.63
N VAL A 32 1.45 11.98 -4.50
CA VAL A 32 2.36 10.83 -4.38
C VAL A 32 1.93 9.67 -5.27
N GLU A 33 0.65 9.35 -5.33
CA GLU A 33 0.13 8.27 -6.17
C GLU A 33 0.40 8.56 -7.65
N ARG A 34 0.10 9.77 -8.11
CA ARG A 34 0.36 10.19 -9.49
C ARG A 34 1.85 10.23 -9.80
N LEU A 35 2.67 10.77 -8.90
CA LEU A 35 4.11 10.84 -9.05
C LEU A 35 4.70 9.44 -9.20
N THR A 36 4.30 8.51 -8.34
CA THR A 36 4.83 7.14 -8.36
C THR A 36 4.37 6.35 -9.58
N LYS A 37 3.12 6.53 -10.01
CA LYS A 37 2.52 5.80 -11.13
C LYS A 37 2.98 6.29 -12.50
N GLU A 38 3.15 7.60 -12.67
CA GLU A 38 3.50 8.22 -13.96
C GLU A 38 5.03 8.35 -14.15
N SER A 39 5.82 8.32 -13.07
CA SER A 39 7.29 8.45 -13.14
C SER A 39 8.00 7.44 -14.07
N PRO A 40 7.63 6.14 -14.12
CA PRO A 40 8.29 5.19 -15.01
C PRO A 40 8.11 5.54 -16.50
N MET A 41 6.91 5.99 -16.90
CA MET A 41 6.67 6.42 -18.27
C MET A 41 7.42 7.71 -18.60
N ALA A 42 7.48 8.65 -17.67
CA ALA A 42 8.26 9.88 -17.82
C ALA A 42 9.75 9.58 -18.02
N LEU A 43 10.29 8.60 -17.29
CA LEU A 43 11.66 8.15 -17.42
C LEU A 43 11.95 7.56 -18.81
N VAL A 44 11.06 6.68 -19.30
CA VAL A 44 11.18 6.10 -20.64
C VAL A 44 11.14 7.19 -21.72
N GLY A 45 10.23 8.16 -21.59
CA GLY A 45 10.14 9.30 -22.50
C GLY A 45 11.42 10.14 -22.54
N LEU A 46 12.00 10.41 -21.36
CA LEU A 46 13.26 11.15 -21.23
C LEU A 46 14.48 10.36 -21.74
N LEU A 47 14.50 9.03 -21.57
CA LEU A 47 15.53 8.17 -22.16
C LEU A 47 15.47 8.19 -23.69
N PHE A 48 14.29 8.07 -24.28
CA PHE A 48 14.15 8.19 -25.74
C PHE A 48 14.60 9.57 -26.25
N MET A 49 14.28 10.63 -25.52
CA MET A 49 14.72 11.99 -25.86
C MET A 49 16.23 12.17 -25.72
N TYR A 50 16.84 11.57 -24.71
CA TYR A 50 18.30 11.55 -24.52
C TYR A 50 19.02 10.78 -25.63
N VAL A 51 18.54 9.57 -25.96
CA VAL A 51 19.12 8.73 -27.03
C VAL A 51 18.93 9.39 -28.39
N SER A 52 17.74 9.91 -28.69
CA SER A 52 17.48 10.64 -29.94
C SER A 52 18.36 11.88 -30.04
N GLY A 53 18.51 12.63 -28.93
CA GLY A 53 19.41 13.78 -28.86
C GLY A 53 20.87 13.42 -29.07
N ARG A 54 21.35 12.27 -28.57
CA ARG A 54 22.72 11.78 -28.82
C ARG A 54 22.92 11.29 -30.26
N LEU A 55 21.89 10.72 -30.88
CA LEU A 55 21.94 10.28 -32.29
C LEU A 55 21.97 11.48 -33.27
N ASP A 56 21.21 12.55 -32.99
CA ASP A 56 21.23 13.80 -33.77
C ASP A 56 22.56 14.58 -33.64
N HIS A 57 23.33 14.35 -32.57
CA HIS A 57 24.58 15.07 -32.29
C HIS A 57 25.77 14.65 -33.15
N GLN A 58 25.62 13.68 -34.05
CA GLN A 58 26.73 13.27 -34.92
C GLN A 58 27.04 14.28 -36.04
N GLU A 59 26.15 15.26 -36.32
CA GLU A 59 26.30 16.17 -37.48
C GLU A 59 26.39 17.68 -37.17
N ALA A 60 26.10 18.16 -35.95
CA ALA A 60 26.06 19.61 -35.69
C ALA A 60 26.80 20.04 -34.40
N LEU A 61 27.80 20.91 -34.56
CA LEU A 61 28.54 21.60 -33.49
C LEU A 61 27.61 22.52 -32.68
N GLY A 62 26.95 21.96 -31.67
CA GLY A 62 26.22 22.74 -30.66
C GLY A 62 25.48 21.83 -29.70
N ARG A 63 25.94 21.79 -28.44
CA ARG A 63 25.32 21.04 -27.33
C ARG A 63 23.81 21.26 -27.35
N SER A 64 23.05 20.27 -27.83
CA SER A 64 21.69 20.53 -28.32
C SER A 64 20.80 21.02 -27.18
N ARG A 65 19.99 22.04 -27.48
CA ARG A 65 18.97 22.60 -26.56
C ARG A 65 18.10 21.49 -25.96
N LEU A 66 17.95 20.37 -26.67
CA LEU A 66 17.24 19.16 -26.25
C LEU A 66 17.85 18.53 -24.98
N LEU A 67 19.17 18.39 -24.90
CA LEU A 67 19.85 17.81 -23.73
C LEU A 67 19.71 18.69 -22.48
N TRP A 68 19.65 20.02 -22.66
CA TRP A 68 19.38 20.96 -21.58
C TRP A 68 17.95 20.82 -21.03
N VAL A 69 16.97 20.60 -21.91
CA VAL A 69 15.58 20.31 -21.49
C VAL A 69 15.52 19.00 -20.72
N VAL A 70 16.21 17.96 -21.20
CA VAL A 70 16.30 16.66 -20.51
C VAL A 70 16.94 16.83 -19.12
N CYS A 71 18.00 17.63 -19.00
CA CYS A 71 18.66 17.96 -17.73
C CYS A 71 17.68 18.61 -16.75
N ILE A 72 17.05 19.72 -17.14
CA ILE A 72 16.15 20.47 -16.25
C ILE A 72 15.02 19.54 -15.77
N LEU A 73 14.44 18.77 -16.69
CA LEU A 73 13.27 17.98 -16.36
C LEU A 73 13.58 16.76 -15.49
N SER A 74 14.69 16.08 -15.76
CA SER A 74 15.15 14.97 -14.92
C SER A 74 15.58 15.45 -13.54
N GLY A 75 16.27 16.60 -13.45
CA GLY A 75 16.60 17.24 -12.18
C GLY A 75 15.35 17.61 -11.37
N LEU A 76 14.35 18.22 -12.02
CA LEU A 76 13.08 18.56 -11.39
C LEU A 76 12.35 17.32 -10.86
N MET A 77 12.28 16.23 -11.64
CA MET A 77 11.68 14.96 -11.20
C MET A 77 12.44 14.33 -10.02
N ALA A 78 13.77 14.36 -10.03
CA ALA A 78 14.57 13.86 -8.92
C ALA A 78 14.27 14.62 -7.62
N VAL A 79 14.17 15.96 -7.69
CA VAL A 79 13.83 16.80 -6.53
C VAL A 79 12.42 16.51 -6.02
N LEU A 80 11.44 16.41 -6.93
CA LEU A 80 10.05 16.13 -6.58
C LEU A 80 9.85 14.75 -5.94
N LEU A 81 10.48 13.71 -6.50
CA LEU A 81 10.48 12.37 -5.90
C LEU A 81 11.14 12.37 -4.52
N THR A 82 12.23 13.11 -4.35
CA THR A 82 12.91 13.24 -3.05
C THR A 82 12.03 13.94 -2.01
N ALA A 83 11.34 15.01 -2.40
CA ALA A 83 10.40 15.73 -1.54
C ALA A 83 9.15 14.90 -1.19
N ALA A 84 8.78 13.91 -2.01
CA ALA A 84 7.67 13.00 -1.77
C ALA A 84 8.00 11.86 -0.78
N LEU A 85 9.28 11.55 -0.57
CA LEU A 85 9.72 10.47 0.33
C LEU A 85 9.11 10.54 1.74
N PRO A 86 9.10 11.69 2.45
CA PRO A 86 8.56 11.77 3.80
C PRO A 86 7.06 11.43 3.87
N ILE A 87 6.31 11.75 2.80
CA ILE A 87 4.87 11.49 2.71
C ILE A 87 4.62 10.00 2.46
N VAL A 88 5.41 9.37 1.59
CA VAL A 88 5.37 7.92 1.35
C VAL A 88 5.66 7.17 2.66
N PHE A 89 6.77 7.51 3.33
CA PHE A 89 7.15 6.86 4.59
C PHE A 89 6.20 7.20 5.75
N GLY A 90 5.58 8.39 5.77
CA GLY A 90 4.61 8.80 6.77
C GLY A 90 3.26 8.09 6.63
N GLY A 91 2.74 7.98 5.41
CA GLY A 91 1.52 7.22 5.12
C GLY A 91 1.69 5.72 5.39
N ASP A 92 2.88 5.18 5.16
CA ASP A 92 3.20 3.79 5.47
C ASP A 92 3.14 3.51 6.98
N ARG A 93 3.59 4.46 7.84
CA ARG A 93 3.49 4.30 9.30
C ARG A 93 2.05 4.29 9.78
N MET A 94 1.20 5.23 9.34
CA MET A 94 -0.20 5.23 9.76
C MET A 94 -0.96 3.99 9.32
N MET A 95 -0.72 3.50 8.10
CA MET A 95 -1.37 2.26 7.63
C MET A 95 -0.83 1.02 8.35
N GLN A 96 0.46 1.00 8.67
CA GLN A 96 1.06 -0.07 9.48
C GLN A 96 0.46 -0.06 10.89
N GLU A 97 0.37 1.11 11.53
CA GLU A 97 -0.26 1.28 12.84
C GLU A 97 -1.74 0.87 12.81
N GLN A 98 -2.49 1.24 11.77
CA GLN A 98 -3.89 0.81 11.61
C GLN A 98 -4.01 -0.71 11.43
N THR A 99 -3.13 -1.32 10.64
CA THR A 99 -3.11 -2.78 10.42
C THR A 99 -2.75 -3.52 11.70
N GLU A 100 -1.72 -3.05 12.43
CA GLU A 100 -1.33 -3.59 13.73
C GLU A 100 -2.46 -3.44 14.75
N GLN A 101 -3.09 -2.27 14.85
CA GLN A 101 -4.24 -2.05 15.74
C GLN A 101 -5.40 -3.00 15.43
N GLN A 102 -5.72 -3.23 14.16
CA GLN A 102 -6.78 -4.18 13.78
C GLN A 102 -6.42 -5.62 14.14
N ILE A 103 -5.16 -6.04 13.91
CA ILE A 103 -4.68 -7.37 14.27
C ILE A 103 -4.72 -7.55 15.79
N THR A 104 -4.20 -6.59 16.57
CA THR A 104 -4.22 -6.63 18.03
C THR A 104 -5.64 -6.65 18.57
N ALA A 105 -6.56 -5.87 18.00
CA ALA A 105 -7.96 -5.88 18.40
C ALA A 105 -8.62 -7.24 18.14
N LYS A 106 -8.36 -7.86 16.97
CA LYS A 106 -8.85 -9.21 16.64
C LYS A 106 -8.26 -10.29 17.55
N GLN A 107 -6.97 -10.17 17.88
CA GLN A 107 -6.31 -11.07 18.83
C GLN A 107 -6.95 -10.97 20.22
N GLY A 108 -7.18 -9.76 20.72
CA GLY A 108 -7.84 -9.54 22.00
C GLY A 108 -9.27 -10.08 22.03
N GLN A 109 -10.04 -9.91 20.94
CA GLN A 109 -11.38 -10.51 20.81
C GLN A 109 -11.34 -12.04 20.87
N LEU A 110 -10.36 -12.66 20.20
CA LEU A 110 -10.19 -14.11 20.21
C LEU A 110 -9.79 -14.63 21.58
N GLU A 111 -8.90 -13.93 22.27
CA GLU A 111 -8.45 -14.29 23.62
C GLU A 111 -9.59 -14.17 24.64
N MET A 112 -10.36 -13.07 24.60
CA MET A 112 -11.57 -12.91 25.41
C MET A 112 -12.63 -13.97 25.10
N ALA A 113 -12.87 -14.28 23.81
CA ALA A 113 -13.81 -15.33 23.42
C ALA A 113 -13.36 -16.71 23.91
N ARG A 114 -12.04 -16.96 23.90
CA ARG A 114 -11.42 -18.20 24.40
C ARG A 114 -11.44 -18.31 25.92
N GLU A 115 -11.41 -17.19 26.64
CA GLU A 115 -11.62 -17.17 28.09
C GLU A 115 -13.09 -17.37 28.44
N GLN A 116 -14.01 -16.69 27.73
CA GLN A 116 -15.45 -16.86 27.92
C GLN A 116 -15.91 -18.28 27.59
N SER A 117 -15.31 -18.94 26.59
CA SER A 117 -15.61 -20.34 26.27
C SER A 117 -15.20 -21.33 27.35
N LYS A 118 -14.25 -20.96 28.23
CA LYS A 118 -13.89 -21.79 29.40
C LYS A 118 -14.85 -21.57 30.57
N ASN A 119 -15.69 -20.54 30.54
CA ASN A 119 -16.62 -20.24 31.61
C ASN A 119 -17.85 -21.18 31.54
N PRO A 120 -18.07 -22.04 32.56
CA PRO A 120 -19.18 -23.00 32.54
C PRO A 120 -20.56 -22.34 32.50
N GLN A 121 -20.69 -21.08 32.95
CA GLN A 121 -21.94 -20.34 32.91
C GLN A 121 -22.36 -19.97 31.47
N VAL A 122 -21.39 -19.67 30.60
CA VAL A 122 -21.62 -19.32 29.18
C VAL A 122 -22.10 -20.56 28.41
N LEU A 123 -21.47 -21.73 28.65
CA LEU A 123 -21.92 -23.00 28.06
C LEU A 123 -23.34 -23.35 28.49
N GLN A 124 -23.72 -23.14 29.75
CA GLN A 124 -25.07 -23.43 30.22
C GLN A 124 -26.13 -22.51 29.57
N GLN A 125 -25.81 -21.24 29.32
CA GLN A 125 -26.70 -20.33 28.59
C GLN A 125 -26.87 -20.77 27.14
N LEU A 126 -25.77 -21.15 26.48
CA LEU A 126 -25.79 -21.71 25.12
C LEU A 126 -26.61 -23.00 25.04
N VAL A 127 -26.52 -23.89 26.04
CA VAL A 127 -27.37 -25.09 26.12
C VAL A 127 -28.84 -24.72 26.19
N ARG A 128 -29.25 -23.80 27.08
CA ARG A 128 -30.66 -23.36 27.16
C ARG A 128 -31.15 -22.71 25.87
N GLN A 129 -30.29 -21.96 25.19
CA GLN A 129 -30.62 -21.32 23.91
C GLN A 129 -30.72 -22.35 22.78
N ALA A 130 -29.87 -23.37 22.77
CA ALA A 130 -29.92 -24.46 21.81
C ALA A 130 -31.13 -25.39 22.04
N GLU A 131 -31.55 -25.56 23.30
CA GLU A 131 -32.79 -26.26 23.68
C GLU A 131 -34.02 -25.48 23.20
N SER A 132 -34.07 -24.17 23.43
CA SER A 132 -35.20 -23.33 22.97
C SER A 132 -35.27 -23.19 21.45
N ALA A 133 -34.13 -23.24 20.77
CA ALA A 133 -34.04 -23.25 19.31
C ALA A 133 -34.35 -24.62 18.68
N GLY A 134 -34.62 -25.66 19.48
CA GLY A 134 -34.94 -27.01 18.98
C GLY A 134 -33.77 -27.72 18.29
N GLN A 135 -32.53 -27.24 18.48
CA GLN A 135 -31.32 -27.84 17.89
C GLN A 135 -30.79 -29.04 18.69
N ILE A 136 -31.41 -29.36 19.83
CA ILE A 136 -31.06 -30.48 20.71
C ILE A 136 -32.19 -31.52 20.67
N PRO A 137 -31.90 -32.80 20.38
CA PRO A 137 -32.92 -33.85 20.36
C PRO A 137 -33.66 -33.97 21.71
N PRO A 138 -35.00 -34.08 21.72
CA PRO A 138 -35.75 -34.29 22.95
C PRO A 138 -35.37 -35.65 23.54
N GLY A 139 -34.60 -35.65 24.64
CA GLY A 139 -34.10 -36.85 25.31
C GLY A 139 -32.58 -37.00 25.40
N ALA A 140 -31.79 -36.07 24.85
CA ALA A 140 -30.33 -36.08 25.02
C ALA A 140 -29.92 -35.87 26.49
N SER A 141 -28.92 -36.61 26.97
CA SER A 141 -28.39 -36.44 28.33
C SER A 141 -27.71 -35.07 28.48
N ASP A 142 -27.68 -34.51 29.70
CA ASP A 142 -27.08 -33.19 29.95
C ASP A 142 -25.61 -33.12 29.52
N ALA A 143 -24.90 -34.26 29.56
CA ALA A 143 -23.55 -34.40 29.04
C ALA A 143 -23.47 -34.21 27.51
N GLN A 144 -24.43 -34.76 26.74
CA GLN A 144 -24.49 -34.57 25.29
C GLN A 144 -24.79 -33.12 24.92
N LYS A 145 -25.70 -32.46 25.64
CA LYS A 145 -26.05 -31.05 25.39
C LYS A 145 -24.85 -30.13 25.61
N LEU A 146 -24.13 -30.34 26.72
CA LEU A 146 -22.89 -29.61 27.02
C LEU A 146 -21.82 -29.84 25.95
N GLN A 147 -21.69 -31.09 25.47
CA GLN A 147 -20.72 -31.42 24.42
C GLN A 147 -21.06 -30.75 23.08
N THR A 148 -22.34 -30.69 22.71
CA THR A 148 -22.79 -29.99 21.48
C THR A 148 -22.57 -28.48 21.59
N ALA A 149 -22.89 -27.86 22.72
CA ALA A 149 -22.63 -26.45 22.96
C ALA A 149 -21.13 -26.12 22.90
N ARG A 150 -20.28 -26.99 23.49
CA ARG A 150 -18.83 -26.84 23.43
C ARG A 150 -18.30 -26.95 22.00
N ALA A 151 -18.75 -27.95 21.24
CA ALA A 151 -18.38 -28.13 19.84
C ALA A 151 -18.85 -26.98 18.94
N PHE A 152 -19.92 -26.27 19.30
CA PHE A 152 -20.36 -25.07 18.60
C PHE A 152 -19.44 -23.88 18.88
N VAL A 153 -19.09 -23.66 20.15
CA VAL A 153 -18.16 -22.59 20.55
C VAL A 153 -16.76 -22.83 19.98
N ASP A 154 -16.28 -24.08 20.03
CA ASP A 154 -14.98 -24.45 19.45
C ASP A 154 -14.96 -24.17 17.93
N ARG A 155 -16.05 -24.46 17.21
CA ARG A 155 -16.15 -24.11 15.77
C ARG A 155 -16.14 -22.61 15.52
N GLN A 156 -16.82 -21.81 16.34
CA GLN A 156 -16.78 -20.35 16.21
C GLN A 156 -15.40 -19.78 16.52
N LEU A 157 -14.74 -20.29 17.56
CA LEU A 157 -13.36 -19.92 17.89
C LEU A 157 -12.41 -20.28 16.77
N GLN A 158 -12.56 -21.47 16.19
CA GLN A 158 -11.73 -21.91 15.08
C GLN A 158 -11.93 -21.04 13.83
N GLN A 159 -13.17 -20.66 13.51
CA GLN A 159 -13.45 -19.72 12.42
C GLN A 159 -12.84 -18.33 12.67
N MET A 160 -12.91 -17.82 13.90
CA MET A 160 -12.27 -16.55 14.26
C MET A 160 -10.74 -16.65 14.18
N GLU A 161 -10.17 -17.79 14.57
CA GLU A 161 -8.73 -18.05 14.50
C GLU A 161 -8.23 -18.13 13.06
N ASP A 162 -9.00 -18.78 12.18
CA ASP A 162 -8.69 -18.84 10.75
C ASP A 162 -8.79 -17.45 10.11
N GLN A 163 -9.80 -16.65 10.45
CA GLN A 163 -9.90 -15.26 9.99
C GLN A 163 -8.73 -14.41 10.49
N PHE A 164 -8.31 -14.58 11.74
CA PHE A 164 -7.15 -13.89 12.30
C PHE A 164 -5.86 -14.27 11.57
N LYS A 165 -5.63 -15.56 11.31
CA LYS A 165 -4.46 -16.03 10.55
C LYS A 165 -4.44 -15.46 9.14
N GLN A 166 -5.58 -15.46 8.46
CA GLN A 166 -5.69 -14.87 7.11
C GLN A 166 -5.43 -13.36 7.13
N ALA A 167 -5.99 -12.63 8.09
CA ALA A 167 -5.76 -11.18 8.23
C ALA A 167 -4.28 -10.87 8.52
N LYS A 168 -3.63 -11.67 9.37
CA LYS A 168 -2.20 -11.53 9.69
C LYS A 168 -1.33 -11.81 8.47
N GLN A 169 -1.58 -12.91 7.74
CA GLN A 169 -0.84 -13.24 6.52
C GLN A 169 -1.05 -12.20 5.42
N GLY A 170 -2.29 -11.75 5.21
CA GLY A 170 -2.61 -10.68 4.26
C GLY A 170 -1.92 -9.36 4.61
N GLY A 171 -1.92 -9.00 5.90
CA GLY A 171 -1.21 -7.81 6.40
C GLY A 171 0.30 -7.90 6.19
N GLU A 172 0.93 -9.02 6.52
CA GLU A 172 2.37 -9.23 6.30
C GLU A 172 2.74 -9.18 4.80
N LEU A 173 1.93 -9.82 3.95
CA LEU A 173 2.13 -9.79 2.49
C LEU A 173 1.96 -8.37 1.92
N ALA A 174 0.94 -7.63 2.36
CA ALA A 174 0.70 -6.25 1.92
C ALA A 174 1.82 -5.30 2.37
N LEU A 175 2.31 -5.44 3.61
CA LEU A 175 3.44 -4.67 4.12
C LEU A 175 4.71 -4.96 3.31
N ASN A 176 4.95 -6.24 2.98
CA ASN A 176 6.13 -6.62 2.21
C ASN A 176 6.03 -6.15 0.74
N GLN A 177 4.89 -6.39 0.08
CA GLN A 177 4.67 -5.94 -1.31
C GLN A 177 4.76 -4.42 -1.44
N ARG A 178 4.27 -3.65 -0.47
CA ARG A 178 4.32 -2.18 -0.51
C ARG A 178 5.71 -1.64 -0.25
N ARG A 179 6.49 -2.26 0.66
CA ARG A 179 7.90 -1.92 0.87
C ARG A 179 8.72 -2.09 -0.42
N TYR A 180 8.51 -3.19 -1.15
CA TYR A 180 9.20 -3.47 -2.41
C TYR A 180 8.62 -2.70 -3.62
N GLY A 181 7.31 -2.48 -3.65
CA GLY A 181 6.61 -1.88 -4.79
C GLY A 181 6.66 -0.35 -4.84
N THR A 182 6.58 0.33 -3.69
CA THR A 182 6.49 1.80 -3.63
C THR A 182 7.78 2.44 -3.11
N SER A 183 8.32 1.99 -1.98
CA SER A 183 9.45 2.68 -1.34
C SER A 183 10.78 2.43 -2.07
N ILE A 184 11.08 1.17 -2.41
CA ILE A 184 12.30 0.83 -3.17
C ILE A 184 12.20 1.32 -4.61
N GLY A 185 11.02 1.19 -5.24
CA GLY A 185 10.77 1.71 -6.58
C GLY A 185 11.05 3.22 -6.70
N ALA A 186 10.60 4.01 -5.72
CA ALA A 186 10.85 5.44 -5.68
C ALA A 186 12.35 5.78 -5.60
N ILE A 187 13.12 5.05 -4.78
CA ILE A 187 14.58 5.25 -4.65
C ILE A 187 15.29 4.94 -5.97
N VAL A 188 14.94 3.82 -6.62
CA VAL A 188 15.51 3.45 -7.93
C VAL A 188 15.22 4.52 -8.98
N LEU A 189 14.00 5.04 -9.01
CA LEU A 189 13.61 6.13 -9.92
C LEU A 189 14.41 7.41 -9.64
N ILE A 190 14.58 7.81 -8.38
CA ILE A 190 15.41 8.98 -8.00
C ILE A 190 16.83 8.82 -8.54
N VAL A 191 17.45 7.66 -8.33
CA VAL A 191 18.81 7.38 -8.82
C VAL A 191 18.84 7.45 -10.34
N ALA A 192 17.89 6.82 -11.02
CA ALA A 192 17.84 6.79 -12.48
C ALA A 192 17.65 8.18 -13.10
N PHE A 193 16.77 9.02 -12.53
CA PHE A 193 16.62 10.42 -12.95
C PHE A 193 17.87 11.26 -12.68
N THR A 194 18.53 11.04 -11.54
CA THR A 194 19.77 11.72 -11.20
C THR A 194 20.89 11.39 -12.18
N LEU A 195 21.05 10.10 -12.53
CA LEU A 195 22.01 9.64 -13.53
C LEU A 195 21.71 10.22 -14.91
N LEU A 196 20.44 10.29 -15.30
CA LEU A 196 20.01 10.86 -16.57
C LEU A 196 20.28 12.38 -16.63
N CYS A 197 20.05 13.09 -15.53
CA CYS A 197 20.39 14.50 -15.38
C CYS A 197 21.90 14.72 -15.56
N LEU A 198 22.72 13.97 -14.83
CA LEU A 198 24.18 14.06 -14.94
C LEU A 198 24.67 13.70 -16.35
N GLY A 199 24.17 12.61 -16.94
CA GLY A 199 24.55 12.15 -18.28
C GLY A 199 24.10 13.08 -19.42
N SER A 200 23.11 13.94 -19.17
CA SER A 200 22.69 14.98 -20.12
C SER A 200 23.57 16.24 -20.08
N VAL A 201 24.23 16.48 -18.94
CA VAL A 201 25.16 17.62 -18.76
C VAL A 201 26.60 17.21 -19.02
N LEU A 202 26.97 15.94 -18.85
CA LEU A 202 28.29 15.38 -19.18
C LEU A 202 28.44 15.12 -20.68
#